data_AF-A0A535XF26-F1
#
_entry.id   AF-A0A535XF26-F1
#
_cell.length_a   1.000
_cell.length_b   1.000
_cell.length_c   1.000
_cell.angle_alpha   90.00
_cell.angle_beta   90.00
_cell.angle_gamma   90.00
#
_symmetry.space_group_name_H-M   'P 1'
#
loop_
_entity.id
_entity.type
_entity.pdbx_description
1 polymer ?
#
loop_
_entity_poly.entity_id
_entity_poly.type
_entity_poly.pdbx_seq_one_letter_code
_entity_poly.pdbx_strand_id
1 'polypeptide(L)'
;MDHLPSVAATSIDEVMRGFVPTRRFAHVSFDSYQPDHRYPSQRVARDRLREFAARIGQARRAHLLKRLVRTPTHGSRAIYLDGGYGVGKTHLLAATYHAVGEQCLYLSFAELAYTISRLGLEPTLAALEDTRLVCIDEFELDDVAQTRMAAMFLRRLLQRRGEPCSVVTTSNTLPSDLGRGRFAAEAFQREIGHIAANFDVVSIDGQDYRHRHWDELALGAAEMESASALRCAYDEDPAPERKRVLLDADCLARELARVHPVHYAQIASRLEALFVEHLGRIDNLVHFVDKLYDQAVRLTLSTREKQPLSEIFSPAYRHGGYEKKYRRCLSRLHELIVETRALRNGVGR
;
A
#
# COMPACT_ATOMS: atom_id res chain seq x y z
N MET A 1 -19.58 2.50 -23.31
CA MET A 1 -18.32 2.22 -22.61
C MET A 1 -17.91 3.49 -21.91
N ASP A 2 -17.56 3.39 -20.64
CA ASP A 2 -17.19 4.54 -19.83
C ASP A 2 -15.72 4.93 -20.03
N HIS A 3 -15.22 5.81 -19.16
CA HIS A 3 -13.81 6.18 -19.04
C HIS A 3 -13.39 6.08 -17.58
N LEU A 4 -12.13 5.73 -17.31
CA LEU A 4 -11.55 5.79 -15.97
C LEU A 4 -11.60 7.25 -15.46
N PRO A 5 -11.71 7.46 -14.14
CA PRO A 5 -11.57 8.78 -13.54
C PRO A 5 -10.30 9.50 -14.01
N SER A 6 -10.42 10.78 -14.35
CA SER A 6 -9.26 11.58 -14.74
C SER A 6 -8.29 11.77 -13.57
N VAL A 7 -7.02 11.98 -13.89
CA VAL A 7 -5.96 12.36 -12.95
C VAL A 7 -5.95 13.89 -12.88
N ALA A 8 -6.20 14.48 -11.71
CA ALA A 8 -6.24 15.94 -11.56
C ALA A 8 -4.96 16.47 -10.90
N ALA A 9 -4.57 17.70 -11.26
CA ALA A 9 -3.51 18.43 -10.56
C ALA A 9 -4.01 18.86 -9.18
N THR A 10 -3.58 18.12 -8.17
CA THR A 10 -3.96 18.26 -6.76
C THR A 10 -3.09 19.34 -6.07
N SER A 11 -3.68 20.20 -5.22
CA SER A 11 -2.91 21.14 -4.39
C SER A 11 -2.10 20.39 -3.31
N ILE A 12 -1.11 21.04 -2.68
CA ILE A 12 -0.33 20.40 -1.60
C ILE A 12 -1.27 19.90 -0.49
N ASP A 13 -2.19 20.74 -0.03
CA ASP A 13 -3.14 20.38 1.03
C ASP A 13 -4.07 19.23 0.64
N GLU A 14 -4.44 19.14 -0.64
CA GLU A 14 -5.26 18.02 -1.13
C GLU A 14 -4.42 16.74 -1.27
N VAL A 15 -3.13 16.83 -1.62
CA VAL A 15 -2.18 15.69 -1.59
C VAL A 15 -2.02 15.18 -0.16
N MET A 16 -1.74 16.07 0.79
CA MET A 16 -1.55 15.70 2.21
C MET A 16 -2.79 15.08 2.82
N ARG A 17 -3.99 15.60 2.53
CA ARG A 17 -5.27 15.00 2.96
C ARG A 17 -5.51 13.61 2.36
N GLY A 18 -4.90 13.30 1.22
CA GLY A 18 -4.96 11.99 0.58
C GLY A 18 -4.05 10.94 1.22
N PHE A 19 -3.11 11.33 2.09
CA PHE A 19 -2.18 10.42 2.76
C PHE A 19 -2.81 9.76 3.98
N VAL A 20 -3.73 8.84 3.70
CA VAL A 20 -4.45 8.00 4.66
C VAL A 20 -4.35 6.53 4.25
N PRO A 21 -4.51 5.57 5.17
CA PRO A 21 -4.59 4.16 4.81
C PRO A 21 -5.64 3.93 3.72
N THR A 22 -5.34 3.03 2.79
CA THR A 22 -6.26 2.68 1.71
C THR A 22 -7.51 1.99 2.27
N ARG A 23 -8.61 1.94 1.50
CA ARG A 23 -9.91 1.46 1.99
C ARG A 23 -9.85 0.07 2.62
N ARG A 24 -9.05 -0.85 2.05
CA ARG A 24 -8.86 -2.20 2.61
C ARG A 24 -8.30 -2.18 4.04
N PHE A 25 -7.56 -1.13 4.40
CA PHE A 25 -6.94 -0.94 5.71
C PHE A 25 -7.57 0.24 6.49
N ALA A 26 -8.75 0.73 6.10
CA ALA A 26 -9.38 1.90 6.74
C ALA A 26 -9.82 1.64 8.19
N HIS A 27 -10.09 0.38 8.55
CA HIS A 27 -10.66 0.00 9.85
C HIS A 27 -9.84 -1.04 10.60
N VAL A 28 -8.58 -1.26 10.21
CA VAL A 28 -7.73 -2.24 10.89
C VAL A 28 -7.19 -1.70 12.21
N SER A 29 -6.98 -2.61 13.15
CA SER A 29 -6.39 -2.34 14.46
C SER A 29 -5.37 -3.42 14.83
N PHE A 30 -4.60 -3.18 15.89
CA PHE A 30 -3.70 -4.20 16.44
C PHE A 30 -4.46 -5.46 16.90
N ASP A 31 -5.73 -5.32 17.29
CA ASP A 31 -6.55 -6.43 17.77
C ASP A 31 -7.13 -7.27 16.61
N SER A 32 -7.39 -6.63 15.48
CA SER A 32 -7.75 -7.32 14.23
C SER A 32 -6.58 -8.03 13.54
N TYR A 33 -5.33 -7.76 13.97
CA TYR A 33 -4.16 -8.46 13.43
C TYR A 33 -4.12 -9.89 13.98
N GLN A 34 -4.06 -10.88 13.08
CA GLN A 34 -4.06 -12.30 13.42
C GLN A 34 -2.65 -12.89 13.26
N PRO A 35 -1.83 -12.92 14.33
CA PRO A 35 -0.51 -13.49 14.27
C PRO A 35 -0.57 -15.02 14.18
N ASP A 36 0.22 -15.59 13.29
CA ASP A 36 0.44 -17.03 13.17
C ASP A 36 1.21 -17.55 14.39
N HIS A 37 0.71 -18.60 15.02
CA HIS A 37 1.32 -19.21 16.20
C HIS A 37 2.69 -19.82 15.91
N ARG A 38 2.98 -20.17 14.65
CA ARG A 38 4.28 -20.70 14.22
C ARG A 38 5.37 -19.64 14.16
N TYR A 39 5.00 -18.35 14.14
CA TYR A 39 5.92 -17.23 13.98
C TYR A 39 5.76 -16.22 15.13
N PRO A 40 6.40 -16.45 16.30
CA PRO A 40 6.29 -15.57 17.46
C PRO A 40 6.68 -14.11 17.19
N SER A 41 7.57 -13.86 16.21
CA SER A 41 7.99 -12.52 15.79
C SER A 41 6.81 -11.63 15.36
N GLN A 42 5.72 -12.21 14.84
CA GLN A 42 4.48 -11.47 14.52
C GLN A 42 3.81 -10.85 15.74
N ARG A 43 3.76 -11.57 16.88
CA ARG A 43 3.19 -11.05 18.13
C ARG A 43 4.09 -9.97 18.72
N VAL A 44 5.39 -10.22 18.73
CA VAL A 44 6.41 -9.28 19.22
C VAL A 44 6.34 -7.96 18.45
N ALA A 45 6.26 -8.02 17.12
CA ALA A 45 6.16 -6.83 16.28
C ALA A 45 4.87 -6.04 16.53
N ARG A 46 3.72 -6.72 16.63
CA ARG A 46 2.44 -6.11 16.99
C ARG A 46 2.54 -5.37 18.33
N ASP A 47 3.05 -6.03 19.36
CA ASP A 47 3.10 -5.46 20.71
C ASP A 47 4.08 -4.29 20.78
N ARG A 48 5.22 -4.39 20.10
CA ARG A 48 6.21 -3.30 19.98
C ARG A 48 5.62 -2.05 19.30
N LEU A 49 4.87 -2.23 18.21
CA LEU A 49 4.21 -1.12 17.51
C LEU A 49 3.07 -0.52 18.33
N ARG A 50 2.33 -1.34 19.08
CA ARG A 50 1.30 -0.87 20.01
C ARG A 50 1.88 0.01 21.11
N GLU A 51 2.99 -0.42 21.73
CA GLU A 51 3.71 0.38 22.74
C GLU A 51 4.24 1.69 22.13
N PHE A 52 4.79 1.62 20.92
CA PHE A 52 5.30 2.79 20.21
C PHE A 52 4.20 3.83 19.93
N ALA A 53 3.04 3.39 19.42
CA ALA A 53 1.88 4.25 19.19
C ALA A 53 1.38 4.88 20.49
N ALA A 54 1.28 4.09 21.57
CA ALA A 54 0.87 4.58 22.89
C ALA A 54 1.81 5.68 23.42
N ARG A 55 3.12 5.51 23.26
CA ARG A 55 4.12 6.52 23.65
C ARG A 55 3.95 7.83 22.88
N ILE A 56 3.68 7.76 21.58
CA ILE A 56 3.38 8.97 20.78
C ILE A 56 2.14 9.66 21.36
N GLY A 57 1.06 8.91 21.58
CA GLY A 57 -0.19 9.40 22.18
C GLY A 57 0.00 10.08 23.54
N GLN A 58 0.79 9.48 24.44
CA GLN A 58 1.09 10.01 25.78
C GLN A 58 1.88 11.32 25.74
N ALA A 59 2.81 11.48 24.79
CA ALA A 59 3.56 12.72 24.61
C ALA A 59 2.65 13.94 24.36
N ARG A 60 1.51 13.75 23.67
CA ARG A 60 0.50 14.82 23.47
C ARG A 60 -0.21 15.20 24.76
N ARG A 61 -0.62 14.21 25.56
CA ARG A 61 -1.25 14.48 26.87
C ARG A 61 -0.30 15.23 27.79
N ALA A 62 0.98 14.86 27.82
CA ALA A 62 2.00 15.57 28.58
C ALA A 62 2.24 17.02 28.09
N HIS A 63 2.27 17.23 26.76
CA HIS A 63 2.44 18.56 26.16
C HIS A 63 1.25 19.49 26.47
N LEU A 64 0.02 18.96 26.43
CA LEU A 64 -1.20 19.68 26.84
C LEU A 64 -1.25 19.97 28.34
N LEU A 65 -0.66 19.09 29.17
CA LEU A 65 -0.79 19.16 30.62
C LEU A 65 0.28 20.00 31.32
N LYS A 66 1.49 20.24 30.78
CA LYS A 66 2.45 21.14 31.44
C LYS A 66 3.70 21.51 30.63
N ARG A 67 3.86 22.82 30.51
CA ARG A 67 5.09 23.62 30.35
C ARG A 67 6.11 23.45 31.51
N LEU A 68 6.13 22.30 32.21
CA LEU A 68 6.86 22.14 33.48
C LEU A 68 7.67 20.85 33.65
N VAL A 69 7.60 19.87 32.74
CA VAL A 69 8.51 18.71 32.79
C VAL A 69 8.85 18.26 31.37
N ARG A 70 10.01 18.67 30.85
CA ARG A 70 10.64 18.01 29.70
C ARG A 70 11.32 16.75 30.20
N THR A 71 10.58 15.66 30.31
CA THR A 71 11.20 14.33 30.44
C THR A 71 11.68 13.91 29.06
N PRO A 72 12.98 13.60 28.88
CA PRO A 72 13.47 13.11 27.60
C PRO A 72 12.80 11.77 27.28
N THR A 73 12.13 11.70 26.13
CA THR A 73 11.62 10.44 25.60
C THR A 73 12.82 9.60 25.16
N HIS A 74 13.30 8.70 26.02
CA HIS A 74 14.29 7.71 25.65
C HIS A 74 13.64 6.65 24.74
N GLY A 75 14.28 6.36 23.61
CA GLY A 75 13.83 5.39 22.62
C GLY A 75 13.79 5.96 21.20
N SER A 76 14.12 5.14 20.20
CA SER A 76 14.10 5.55 18.80
C SER A 76 12.75 6.16 18.43
N ARG A 77 12.80 7.20 17.60
CA ARG A 77 11.62 7.87 17.05
C ARG A 77 11.17 7.25 15.72
N ALA A 78 11.94 6.30 15.22
CA ALA A 78 11.65 5.65 13.97
C ALA A 78 11.68 4.11 14.12
N ILE A 79 10.67 3.42 13.60
CA ILE A 79 10.65 1.95 13.51
C ILE A 79 10.73 1.53 12.05
N TYR A 80 11.59 0.55 11.78
CA TYR A 80 11.69 -0.10 10.48
C TYR A 80 11.16 -1.53 10.59
N LEU A 81 10.00 -1.77 9.97
CA LEU A 81 9.33 -3.07 9.97
C LEU A 81 9.79 -3.87 8.75
N ASP A 82 10.65 -4.85 8.98
CA ASP A 82 11.17 -5.76 7.97
C ASP A 82 10.39 -7.08 7.97
N GLY A 83 10.33 -7.76 6.83
CA GLY A 83 9.75 -9.10 6.73
C GLY A 83 9.32 -9.50 5.33
N GLY A 84 8.98 -10.77 5.14
CA GLY A 84 8.56 -11.30 3.83
C GLY A 84 7.20 -10.78 3.33
N TYR A 85 6.81 -11.19 2.11
CA TYR A 85 5.47 -10.90 1.59
C TYR A 85 4.39 -11.55 2.46
N GLY A 86 3.26 -10.87 2.62
CA GLY A 86 2.06 -11.43 3.25
C GLY A 86 2.13 -11.68 4.77
N VAL A 87 3.18 -11.23 5.46
CA VAL A 87 3.29 -11.35 6.93
C VAL A 87 2.50 -10.27 7.70
N GLY A 88 1.83 -9.37 6.98
CA GLY A 88 0.93 -8.35 7.52
C GLY A 88 1.58 -7.03 7.94
N LYS A 89 2.73 -6.67 7.37
CA LYS A 89 3.41 -5.38 7.61
C LYS A 89 2.50 -4.17 7.39
N THR A 90 1.83 -4.11 6.24
CA THR A 90 0.86 -3.05 5.89
C THR A 90 -0.28 -2.95 6.89
N HIS A 91 -0.80 -4.08 7.38
CA HIS A 91 -1.82 -4.11 8.43
C HIS A 91 -1.31 -3.45 9.71
N LEU A 92 -0.12 -3.85 10.17
CA LEU A 92 0.48 -3.31 11.39
C LEU A 92 0.84 -1.82 11.26
N LEU A 93 1.28 -1.39 10.08
CA LEU A 93 1.52 0.02 9.79
C LEU A 93 0.23 0.84 9.88
N ALA A 94 -0.85 0.39 9.22
CA ALA A 94 -2.15 1.05 9.28
C ALA A 94 -2.75 1.02 10.70
N ALA A 95 -2.61 -0.09 11.43
CA ALA A 95 -3.00 -0.16 12.84
C ALA A 95 -2.26 0.86 13.71
N THR A 96 -0.98 1.10 13.43
CA THR A 96 -0.18 2.13 14.11
C THR A 96 -0.71 3.53 13.82
N TYR A 97 -1.01 3.82 12.54
CA TYR A 97 -1.65 5.07 12.12
C TYR A 97 -2.95 5.32 12.90
N HIS A 98 -3.86 4.34 12.91
CA HIS A 98 -5.16 4.46 13.57
C HIS A 98 -5.04 4.59 15.09
N ALA A 99 -4.08 3.91 15.71
CA ALA A 99 -3.86 3.99 17.15
C ALA A 99 -3.30 5.36 17.61
N VAL A 100 -2.54 6.07 16.77
CA VAL A 100 -2.07 7.42 17.08
C VAL A 100 -3.15 8.47 16.77
N GLY A 101 -3.91 8.28 15.69
CA GLY A 101 -5.07 9.10 15.33
C GLY A 101 -4.71 10.40 14.62
N GLU A 102 -5.08 11.55 15.19
CA GLU A 102 -4.88 12.87 14.57
C GLU A 102 -3.40 13.19 14.28
N GLN A 103 -3.18 14.03 13.26
CA GLN A 103 -1.85 14.49 12.84
C GLN A 103 -0.93 13.34 12.41
N CYS A 104 -1.52 12.31 11.79
CA CYS A 104 -0.80 11.21 11.18
C CYS A 104 -0.95 11.25 9.66
N LEU A 105 0.08 10.78 8.96
CA LEU A 105 0.05 10.59 7.52
C LEU A 105 0.44 9.16 7.19
N TYR A 106 -0.21 8.60 6.19
CA TYR A 106 0.06 7.28 5.64
C TYR A 106 0.26 7.40 4.14
N LEU A 107 1.43 7.01 3.64
CA LEU A 107 1.75 7.06 2.23
C LEU A 107 2.73 5.96 1.86
N SER A 108 2.75 5.55 0.61
CA SER A 108 3.83 4.72 0.07
C SER A 108 5.10 5.54 -0.15
N PHE A 109 6.25 4.87 -0.19
CA PHE A 109 7.51 5.53 -0.55
C PHE A 109 7.48 6.13 -1.97
N ALA A 110 6.78 5.49 -2.91
CA ALA A 110 6.58 6.03 -4.26
C ALA A 110 5.78 7.33 -4.26
N GLU A 111 4.74 7.44 -3.44
CA GLU A 111 3.96 8.68 -3.27
C GLU A 111 4.80 9.79 -2.63
N LEU A 112 5.62 9.46 -1.63
CA LEU A 112 6.57 10.41 -1.03
C LEU A 112 7.57 10.91 -2.07
N ALA A 113 8.19 10.00 -2.82
CA ALA A 113 9.17 10.32 -3.86
C ALA A 113 8.57 11.23 -4.94
N TYR A 114 7.37 10.88 -5.42
CA TYR A 114 6.64 11.68 -6.39
C TYR A 114 6.33 13.08 -5.83
N THR A 115 5.88 13.18 -4.58
CA THR A 115 5.56 14.45 -3.92
C THR A 115 6.78 15.35 -3.80
N ILE A 116 7.92 14.80 -3.36
CA ILE A 116 9.18 15.54 -3.29
C ILE A 116 9.66 15.96 -4.67
N SER A 117 9.54 15.10 -5.69
CA SER A 117 9.95 15.46 -7.06
C SER A 117 9.12 16.60 -7.65
N ARG A 118 7.83 16.66 -7.30
CA ARG A 118 6.87 17.63 -7.85
C ARG A 118 6.88 18.95 -7.08
N LEU A 119 6.95 18.90 -5.75
CA LEU A 119 6.83 20.07 -4.88
C LEU A 119 8.18 20.57 -4.37
N GLY A 120 9.21 19.72 -4.40
CA GLY A 120 10.47 19.96 -3.72
C GLY A 120 10.48 19.46 -2.28
N LEU A 121 11.69 19.27 -1.74
CA LEU A 121 11.88 18.76 -0.38
C LEU A 121 11.37 19.74 0.69
N GLU A 122 11.72 21.03 0.58
CA GLU A 122 11.37 22.02 1.61
C GLU A 122 9.85 22.23 1.73
N PRO A 123 9.08 22.40 0.63
CA PRO A 123 7.63 22.50 0.73
C PRO A 123 6.97 21.23 1.27
N THR A 124 7.48 20.05 0.89
CA THR A 124 7.00 18.77 1.44
C THR A 124 7.25 18.69 2.94
N LEU A 125 8.44 19.09 3.40
CA LEU A 125 8.74 19.19 4.82
C LEU A 125 7.80 20.21 5.48
N ALA A 126 7.64 21.43 4.95
CA ALA A 126 6.73 22.43 5.53
C ALA A 126 5.30 21.88 5.73
N ALA A 127 4.78 21.15 4.74
CA ALA A 127 3.46 20.50 4.84
C ALA A 127 3.37 19.41 5.93
N LEU A 128 4.51 18.88 6.40
CA LEU A 128 4.62 17.89 7.48
C LEU A 128 4.85 18.52 8.87
N GLU A 129 4.84 19.84 9.00
CA GLU A 129 5.24 20.53 10.24
C GLU A 129 4.44 20.08 11.48
N ASP A 130 3.12 19.96 11.34
CA ASP A 130 2.23 19.55 12.44
C ASP A 130 2.04 18.03 12.52
N THR A 131 2.86 17.24 11.81
CA THR A 131 2.71 15.78 11.75
C THR A 131 3.46 15.07 12.88
N ARG A 132 2.76 14.25 13.64
CA ARG A 132 3.30 13.49 14.77
C ARG A 132 3.81 12.11 14.38
N LEU A 133 3.21 11.52 13.36
CA LEU A 133 3.58 10.21 12.82
C LEU A 133 3.49 10.21 11.29
N VAL A 134 4.57 9.80 10.63
CA VAL A 134 4.58 9.48 9.21
C VAL A 134 4.75 7.96 9.05
N CYS A 135 3.73 7.31 8.51
CA CYS A 135 3.73 5.90 8.14
C CYS A 135 4.10 5.76 6.66
N ILE A 136 5.26 5.18 6.37
CA ILE A 136 5.75 4.98 5.00
C ILE A 136 5.64 3.50 4.63
N ASP A 137 4.72 3.14 3.74
CA ASP A 137 4.59 1.76 3.26
C ASP A 137 5.53 1.50 2.07
N GLU A 138 5.94 0.24 1.90
CA GLU A 138 6.76 -0.22 0.77
C GLU A 138 8.02 0.66 0.55
N PHE A 139 8.84 0.81 1.59
CA PHE A 139 10.11 1.56 1.55
C PHE A 139 11.20 0.81 0.80
N GLU A 140 10.95 0.65 -0.49
CA GLU A 140 11.83 0.03 -1.47
C GLU A 140 12.67 1.12 -2.13
N LEU A 141 14.00 1.00 -1.98
CA LEU A 141 14.94 1.96 -2.54
C LEU A 141 15.48 1.40 -3.85
N ASP A 142 14.83 1.69 -4.97
CA ASP A 142 15.15 1.06 -6.26
C ASP A 142 16.35 1.67 -6.97
N ASP A 143 16.65 2.94 -6.71
CA ASP A 143 17.77 3.66 -7.32
C ASP A 143 18.51 4.60 -6.35
N VAL A 144 19.63 5.14 -6.83
CA VAL A 144 20.53 6.00 -6.05
C VAL A 144 19.89 7.36 -5.75
N ALA A 145 19.10 7.91 -6.67
CA ALA A 145 18.46 9.21 -6.49
C ALA A 145 17.36 9.12 -5.40
N GLN A 146 16.54 8.06 -5.45
CA GLN A 146 15.54 7.76 -4.42
C GLN A 146 16.18 7.57 -3.04
N THR A 147 17.31 6.85 -2.97
CA THR A 147 18.02 6.62 -1.71
C THR A 147 18.54 7.91 -1.11
N ARG A 148 19.21 8.75 -1.92
CA ARG A 148 19.71 10.06 -1.48
C ARG A 148 18.59 10.96 -1.00
N MET A 149 17.49 11.00 -1.74
CA MET A 149 16.29 11.75 -1.37
C MET A 149 15.70 11.23 -0.05
N ALA A 150 15.59 9.91 0.13
CA ALA A 150 15.08 9.30 1.36
C ALA A 150 15.97 9.61 2.57
N ALA A 151 17.29 9.47 2.42
CA ALA A 151 18.26 9.82 3.44
C ALA A 151 18.14 11.29 3.87
N MET A 152 18.07 12.18 2.88
CA MET A 152 17.96 13.62 3.11
C MET A 152 16.62 13.98 3.76
N PHE A 153 15.51 13.40 3.30
CA PHE A 153 14.18 13.58 3.86
C PHE A 153 14.12 13.14 5.32
N LEU A 154 14.52 11.90 5.62
CA LEU A 154 14.48 11.35 6.98
C LEU A 154 15.37 12.14 7.93
N ARG A 155 16.60 12.46 7.52
CA ARG A 155 17.52 13.27 8.31
C ARG A 155 16.90 14.62 8.66
N ARG A 156 16.35 15.32 7.65
CA ARG A 156 15.73 16.63 7.86
C ARG A 156 14.49 16.51 8.73
N LEU A 157 13.60 15.56 8.47
CA LEU A 157 12.39 15.33 9.26
C LEU A 157 12.71 15.08 10.75
N LEU A 158 13.70 14.24 11.04
CA LEU A 158 14.07 13.87 12.41
C LEU A 158 14.89 14.94 13.15
N GLN A 159 15.62 15.81 12.43
CA GLN A 159 16.45 16.88 13.00
C GLN A 159 15.74 18.24 13.08
N ARG A 160 14.48 18.32 12.66
CA ARG A 160 13.74 19.59 12.65
C ARG A 160 13.59 20.19 14.04
N ARG A 161 13.67 21.52 14.07
CA ARG A 161 13.30 22.33 15.24
C ARG A 161 11.78 22.40 15.28
N GLY A 162 11.15 21.87 16.32
CA GLY A 162 9.69 21.83 16.45
C GLY A 162 9.22 20.67 17.31
N GLU A 163 7.91 20.40 17.28
CA GLU A 163 7.38 19.17 17.85
C GLU A 163 7.96 17.98 17.08
N PRO A 164 8.43 16.97 17.79
CA PRO A 164 9.26 16.01 17.12
C PRO A 164 8.35 14.98 16.43
N CYS A 165 8.64 14.68 15.16
CA CYS A 165 7.90 13.71 14.35
C CYS A 165 8.43 12.28 14.58
N SER A 166 7.56 11.28 14.51
CA SER A 166 7.92 9.86 14.54
C SER A 166 7.71 9.23 13.17
N VAL A 167 8.46 8.18 12.84
CA VAL A 167 8.36 7.50 11.54
C VAL A 167 8.16 6.00 11.76
N VAL A 168 7.26 5.38 11.03
CA VAL A 168 7.22 3.91 10.92
C VAL A 168 7.24 3.56 9.46
N THR A 169 8.10 2.62 9.08
CA THR A 169 8.25 2.22 7.69
C THR A 169 8.17 0.71 7.53
N THR A 170 7.69 0.22 6.38
CA THR A 170 7.68 -1.22 6.05
C THR A 170 8.59 -1.51 4.86
N SER A 171 9.24 -2.67 4.86
CA SER A 171 10.08 -3.12 3.75
C SER A 171 10.18 -4.64 3.68
N ASN A 172 10.55 -5.13 2.51
CA ASN A 172 10.90 -6.54 2.28
C ASN A 172 12.42 -6.80 2.38
N THR A 173 13.21 -5.75 2.58
CA THR A 173 14.67 -5.78 2.61
C THR A 173 15.18 -5.03 3.84
N LEU A 174 16.06 -5.65 4.62
CA LEU A 174 16.72 -5.00 5.75
C LEU A 174 17.48 -3.74 5.31
N PRO A 175 17.56 -2.69 6.16
CA PRO A 175 18.31 -1.48 5.83
C PRO A 175 19.75 -1.78 5.40
N SER A 176 20.47 -2.64 6.13
CA SER A 176 21.86 -3.02 5.83
C SER A 176 22.04 -3.76 4.50
N ASP A 177 20.98 -4.35 3.98
CA ASP A 177 21.00 -5.12 2.73
C ASP A 177 20.56 -4.27 1.53
N LEU A 178 20.04 -3.06 1.77
CA LEU A 178 19.78 -2.10 0.70
C LEU A 178 21.11 -1.81 -0.03
N GLY A 179 21.12 -1.94 -1.36
CA GLY A 179 22.29 -1.60 -2.19
C GLY A 179 23.33 -2.68 -2.43
N ARG A 180 23.15 -3.89 -1.88
CA ARG A 180 23.97 -5.03 -2.30
C ARG A 180 23.89 -5.18 -3.83
N GLY A 181 25.04 -5.14 -4.50
CA GLY A 181 25.14 -5.30 -5.97
C GLY A 181 25.01 -4.02 -6.81
N ARG A 182 25.03 -2.81 -6.22
CA ARG A 182 24.94 -1.54 -6.97
C ARG A 182 26.30 -0.86 -7.21
N PHE A 183 26.43 -0.13 -8.32
CA PHE A 183 27.58 0.75 -8.59
C PHE A 183 27.69 1.83 -7.50
N ALA A 184 28.91 2.15 -7.05
CA ALA A 184 29.22 3.04 -5.92
C ALA A 184 28.71 2.58 -4.54
N ALA A 185 28.77 1.27 -4.29
CA ALA A 185 28.30 0.60 -3.07
C ALA A 185 28.77 1.26 -1.76
N GLU A 186 30.00 1.77 -1.66
CA GLU A 186 30.51 2.34 -0.39
C GLU A 186 29.85 3.67 0.01
N ALA A 187 29.66 4.60 -0.95
CA ALA A 187 28.97 5.86 -0.67
C ALA A 187 27.49 5.59 -0.35
N PHE A 188 26.90 4.65 -1.08
CA PHE A 188 25.53 4.18 -0.86
C PHE A 188 25.34 3.51 0.51
N GLN A 189 26.28 2.65 0.92
CA GLN A 189 26.28 1.98 2.22
C GLN A 189 26.46 2.97 3.38
N ARG A 190 27.24 4.04 3.20
CA ARG A 190 27.33 5.11 4.21
C ARG A 190 25.99 5.83 4.40
N GLU A 191 25.33 6.23 3.30
CA GLU A 191 24.01 6.86 3.36
C GLU A 191 22.97 5.94 4.02
N ILE A 192 23.00 4.65 3.70
CA ILE A 192 22.15 3.64 4.33
C ILE A 192 22.47 3.44 5.81
N GLY A 193 23.75 3.43 6.19
CA GLY A 193 24.16 3.36 7.58
C GLY A 193 23.60 4.52 8.38
N HIS A 194 23.59 5.73 7.80
CA HIS A 194 22.93 6.89 8.41
C HIS A 194 21.42 6.73 8.50
N ILE A 195 20.75 6.18 7.49
CA ILE A 195 19.32 5.87 7.55
C ILE A 195 19.05 4.86 8.69
N ALA A 196 19.74 3.72 8.66
CA ALA A 196 19.58 2.62 9.61
C ALA A 196 19.81 3.04 11.05
N ALA A 197 20.80 3.92 11.32
CA ALA A 197 21.07 4.44 12.65
C ALA A 197 19.90 5.23 13.27
N ASN A 198 18.94 5.70 12.46
CA ASN A 198 17.75 6.38 12.97
C ASN A 198 16.62 5.42 13.35
N PHE A 199 16.68 4.15 12.94
CA PHE A 199 15.59 3.20 13.07
C PHE A 199 15.86 2.13 14.15
N ASP A 200 14.80 1.79 14.90
CA ASP A 200 14.70 0.52 15.62
C ASP A 200 14.13 -0.51 14.63
N VAL A 201 14.90 -1.55 14.31
CA VAL A 201 14.50 -2.57 13.32
C VAL A 201 13.71 -3.66 14.00
N VAL A 202 12.52 -3.94 13.47
CA VAL A 202 11.63 -5.01 13.92
C VAL A 202 11.39 -5.94 12.75
N SER A 203 11.93 -7.16 12.80
CA SER A 203 11.72 -8.17 11.76
C SER A 203 10.52 -9.06 12.06
N ILE A 204 9.75 -9.37 11.01
CA ILE A 204 8.58 -10.25 11.05
C ILE A 204 8.84 -11.46 10.15
N ASP A 205 8.88 -12.63 10.77
CA ASP A 205 8.94 -13.89 10.05
C ASP A 205 7.54 -14.38 9.68
N GLY A 206 7.47 -15.16 8.62
CA GLY A 206 6.25 -15.81 8.22
C GLY A 206 6.26 -16.28 6.79
N GLN A 207 5.34 -17.17 6.48
CA GLN A 207 4.94 -17.42 5.11
C GLN A 207 3.90 -16.38 4.69
N ASP A 208 3.82 -16.12 3.39
CA ASP A 208 2.79 -15.24 2.86
C ASP A 208 1.41 -15.81 3.21
N TYR A 209 0.62 -15.06 3.98
CA TYR A 209 -0.72 -15.47 4.40
C TYR A 209 -1.60 -15.88 3.22
N ARG A 210 -1.42 -15.21 2.06
CA ARG A 210 -2.18 -15.46 0.82
C ARG A 210 -1.87 -16.81 0.20
N HIS A 211 -0.72 -17.41 0.54
CA HIS A 211 -0.30 -18.68 -0.03
C HIS A 211 -1.16 -19.88 0.42
N ARG A 212 -2.02 -19.72 1.42
CA ARG A 212 -2.86 -20.82 1.92
C ARG A 212 -4.03 -21.19 0.99
N HIS A 213 -4.31 -20.40 -0.05
CA HIS A 213 -5.47 -20.59 -0.95
C HIS A 213 -5.06 -20.79 -2.42
N TRP A 214 -3.80 -21.12 -2.73
CA TRP A 214 -3.33 -21.23 -4.13
C TRP A 214 -4.13 -22.25 -4.96
N ASP A 215 -4.52 -23.38 -4.36
CA ASP A 215 -5.32 -24.41 -5.05
C ASP A 215 -6.76 -23.95 -5.34
N GLU A 216 -7.24 -22.93 -4.61
CA GLU A 216 -8.57 -22.32 -4.78
C GLU A 216 -8.56 -21.16 -5.79
N LEU A 217 -7.39 -20.62 -6.15
CA LEU A 217 -7.27 -19.50 -7.11
C LEU A 217 -7.62 -19.87 -8.55
N ALA A 218 -7.85 -21.16 -8.82
CA ALA A 218 -8.35 -21.64 -10.08
C ALA A 218 -9.85 -21.35 -10.20
N LEU A 219 -10.23 -20.06 -10.23
CA LEU A 219 -11.57 -19.70 -10.69
C LEU A 219 -11.73 -20.25 -12.11
N GLY A 220 -12.55 -21.28 -12.23
CA GLY A 220 -12.76 -22.01 -13.47
C GLY A 220 -13.50 -21.15 -14.49
N ALA A 221 -13.43 -21.56 -15.76
CA ALA A 221 -14.23 -20.99 -16.85
C ALA A 221 -15.72 -20.83 -16.51
N ALA A 222 -16.28 -21.80 -15.78
CA ALA A 222 -17.68 -21.84 -15.35
C ALA A 222 -18.01 -20.81 -14.27
N GLU A 223 -17.01 -20.36 -13.52
CA GLU A 223 -17.16 -19.36 -12.48
C GLU A 223 -16.93 -17.95 -13.04
N MET A 224 -16.70 -17.75 -14.34
CA MET A 224 -16.61 -16.41 -14.93
C MET A 224 -18.00 -15.88 -15.30
N GLU A 225 -18.25 -14.60 -15.00
CA GLU A 225 -19.52 -13.95 -15.35
C GLU A 225 -19.66 -13.86 -16.87
N SER A 226 -20.87 -14.06 -17.37
CA SER A 226 -21.17 -13.76 -18.78
C SER A 226 -21.20 -12.25 -18.99
N ALA A 227 -20.89 -11.78 -20.20
CA ALA A 227 -20.97 -10.34 -20.51
C ALA A 227 -22.38 -9.77 -20.25
N SER A 228 -23.44 -10.55 -20.51
CA SER A 228 -24.82 -10.15 -20.19
C SER A 228 -25.05 -10.00 -18.68
N ALA A 229 -24.64 -10.99 -17.88
CA ALA A 229 -24.80 -10.95 -16.42
C ALA A 229 -23.99 -9.81 -15.80
N LEU A 230 -22.78 -9.55 -16.33
CA LEU A 230 -21.92 -8.44 -15.93
C LEU A 230 -22.59 -7.08 -16.22
N ARG A 231 -23.25 -6.91 -17.37
CA ARG A 231 -24.00 -5.69 -17.69
C ARG A 231 -25.20 -5.49 -16.76
N CYS A 232 -25.97 -6.54 -16.47
CA CYS A 232 -27.04 -6.45 -15.48
C CYS A 232 -26.50 -6.03 -14.10
N ALA A 233 -25.39 -6.62 -13.67
CA ALA A 233 -24.72 -6.25 -12.42
C ALA A 233 -24.24 -4.79 -12.40
N TYR A 234 -23.77 -4.29 -13.54
CA TYR A 234 -23.38 -2.89 -13.69
C TYR A 234 -24.57 -1.93 -13.57
N ASP A 235 -25.72 -2.28 -14.16
CA ASP A 235 -26.92 -1.45 -14.10
C ASP A 235 -27.51 -1.40 -12.68
N GLU A 236 -27.39 -2.49 -11.93
CA GLU A 236 -27.87 -2.65 -10.56
C GLU A 236 -26.92 -2.11 -9.47
N ASP A 237 -25.62 -1.97 -9.73
CA ASP A 237 -24.66 -1.54 -8.69
C ASP A 237 -24.91 -0.09 -8.27
N PRO A 238 -25.28 0.20 -7.02
CA PRO A 238 -25.72 1.54 -6.60
C PRO A 238 -24.60 2.57 -6.60
N ALA A 239 -23.33 2.14 -6.50
CA ALA A 239 -22.14 2.99 -6.46
C ALA A 239 -22.29 4.31 -5.65
N PRO A 240 -22.59 4.24 -4.34
CA PRO A 240 -23.15 5.37 -3.59
C PRO A 240 -22.19 6.55 -3.40
N GLU A 241 -20.89 6.30 -3.30
CA GLU A 241 -19.90 7.33 -2.95
C GLU A 241 -18.99 7.73 -4.11
N ARG A 242 -18.74 6.81 -5.04
CA ARG A 242 -17.68 6.94 -6.05
C ARG A 242 -18.12 6.33 -7.38
N LYS A 243 -17.31 6.53 -8.42
CA LYS A 243 -17.70 6.16 -9.79
C LYS A 243 -17.72 4.64 -9.96
N ARG A 244 -18.79 4.08 -10.57
CA ARG A 244 -18.74 2.77 -11.22
C ARG A 244 -18.37 2.93 -12.69
N VAL A 245 -17.58 2.01 -13.22
CA VAL A 245 -17.06 2.08 -14.59
C VAL A 245 -17.20 0.73 -15.28
N LEU A 246 -17.75 0.74 -16.51
CA LEU A 246 -17.80 -0.40 -17.41
C LEU A 246 -16.90 -0.18 -18.64
N LEU A 247 -15.93 -1.07 -18.84
CA LEU A 247 -14.99 -1.05 -19.95
C LEU A 247 -14.82 -2.45 -20.56
N ASP A 248 -14.56 -2.55 -21.86
CA ASP A 248 -13.92 -3.74 -22.40
C ASP A 248 -12.39 -3.72 -22.17
N ALA A 249 -11.75 -4.87 -22.39
CA ALA A 249 -10.30 -5.00 -22.23
C ALA A 249 -9.47 -4.04 -23.09
N ASP A 250 -9.89 -3.76 -24.32
CA ASP A 250 -9.14 -2.92 -25.26
C ASP A 250 -9.25 -1.43 -24.88
N CYS A 251 -10.40 -1.00 -24.37
CA CYS A 251 -10.60 0.31 -23.77
C CYS A 251 -9.77 0.45 -22.49
N LEU A 252 -9.83 -0.53 -21.58
CA LEU A 252 -9.03 -0.51 -20.35
C LEU A 252 -7.52 -0.43 -20.66
N ALA A 253 -7.04 -1.21 -21.62
CA ALA A 253 -5.64 -1.16 -22.04
C ALA A 253 -5.23 0.24 -22.55
N ARG A 254 -6.06 0.86 -23.39
CA ARG A 254 -5.82 2.21 -23.92
C ARG A 254 -5.83 3.28 -22.82
N GLU A 255 -6.75 3.19 -21.88
CA GLU A 255 -6.86 4.11 -20.74
C GLU A 255 -5.61 4.02 -19.85
N LEU A 256 -5.19 2.79 -19.50
CA LEU A 256 -4.01 2.56 -18.67
C LEU A 256 -2.72 2.98 -19.37
N ALA A 257 -2.61 2.82 -20.69
CA ALA A 257 -1.43 3.23 -21.47
C ALA A 257 -1.22 4.75 -21.53
N ARG A 258 -2.28 5.55 -21.32
CA ARG A 258 -2.23 7.03 -21.34
C ARG A 258 -1.75 7.63 -20.02
N VAL A 259 -1.69 6.84 -18.96
CA VAL A 259 -1.45 7.33 -17.60
C VAL A 259 -0.25 6.60 -17.02
N HIS A 260 0.73 7.35 -16.50
CA HIS A 260 1.87 6.76 -15.81
C HIS A 260 1.40 5.95 -14.57
N PRO A 261 1.92 4.74 -14.30
CA PRO A 261 1.43 3.86 -13.23
C PRO A 261 1.38 4.48 -11.83
N VAL A 262 2.19 5.50 -11.56
CA VAL A 262 2.16 6.26 -10.29
C VAL A 262 0.77 6.86 -9.98
N HIS A 263 -0.02 7.16 -11.02
CA HIS A 263 -1.35 7.75 -10.87
C HIS A 263 -2.47 6.72 -10.75
N TYR A 264 -2.19 5.42 -10.89
CA TYR A 264 -3.20 4.37 -10.76
C TYR A 264 -3.86 4.35 -9.39
N ALA A 265 -3.13 4.74 -8.33
CA ALA A 265 -3.68 4.90 -6.99
C ALA A 265 -4.78 5.98 -6.95
N GLN A 266 -4.57 7.12 -7.64
CA GLN A 266 -5.55 8.21 -7.74
C GLN A 266 -6.78 7.80 -8.56
N ILE A 267 -6.59 6.99 -9.60
CA ILE A 267 -7.72 6.44 -10.37
C ILE A 267 -8.52 5.48 -9.49
N ALA A 268 -7.86 4.50 -8.87
CA ALA A 268 -8.50 3.49 -8.04
C ALA A 268 -9.24 4.11 -6.83
N SER A 269 -8.68 5.17 -6.21
CA SER A 269 -9.32 5.84 -5.08
C SER A 269 -10.64 6.54 -5.44
N ARG A 270 -10.89 6.77 -6.73
CA ARG A 270 -12.12 7.36 -7.28
C ARG A 270 -13.10 6.32 -7.83
N LEU A 271 -12.75 5.05 -7.80
CA LEU A 271 -13.60 3.94 -8.23
C LEU A 271 -14.31 3.31 -7.05
N GLU A 272 -15.62 3.12 -7.17
CA GLU A 272 -16.39 2.27 -6.27
C GLU A 272 -16.40 0.82 -6.79
N ALA A 273 -16.67 0.68 -8.09
CA ALA A 273 -16.75 -0.59 -8.78
C ALA A 273 -16.16 -0.49 -10.19
N LEU A 274 -15.50 -1.56 -10.62
CA LEU A 274 -14.97 -1.72 -11.97
C LEU A 274 -15.55 -3.00 -12.60
N PHE A 275 -16.11 -2.84 -13.78
CA PHE A 275 -16.68 -3.90 -14.58
C PHE A 275 -15.86 -4.03 -15.86
N VAL A 276 -15.27 -5.21 -16.09
CA VAL A 276 -14.40 -5.45 -17.26
C VAL A 276 -14.96 -6.54 -18.15
N GLU A 277 -15.35 -6.18 -19.36
CA GLU A 277 -15.80 -7.11 -20.38
C GLU A 277 -14.63 -7.70 -21.16
N HIS A 278 -14.72 -9.00 -21.45
CA HIS A 278 -13.81 -9.68 -22.36
C HIS A 278 -12.33 -9.48 -22.00
N LEU A 279 -12.03 -9.57 -20.70
CA LEU A 279 -10.68 -9.42 -20.16
C LEU A 279 -9.74 -10.39 -20.88
N GLY A 280 -8.74 -9.80 -21.52
CA GLY A 280 -7.61 -10.48 -22.13
C GLY A 280 -6.32 -9.92 -21.57
N ARG A 281 -5.23 -10.12 -22.30
CA ARG A 281 -3.90 -9.66 -21.89
C ARG A 281 -3.80 -8.13 -21.89
N ILE A 282 -3.36 -7.56 -20.76
CA ILE A 282 -3.05 -6.14 -20.60
C ILE A 282 -1.75 -6.02 -19.81
N ASP A 283 -0.72 -5.39 -20.37
CA ASP A 283 0.63 -5.40 -19.79
C ASP A 283 0.71 -4.66 -18.44
N ASN A 284 0.02 -3.52 -18.30
CA ASN A 284 0.02 -2.71 -17.07
C ASN A 284 -1.03 -3.15 -16.03
N LEU A 285 -1.75 -4.26 -16.28
CA LEU A 285 -2.83 -4.73 -15.41
C LEU A 285 -2.34 -5.07 -14.01
N VAL A 286 -1.15 -5.65 -13.88
CA VAL A 286 -0.56 -6.04 -12.59
C VAL A 286 -0.47 -4.84 -11.64
N HIS A 287 0.03 -3.70 -12.13
CA HIS A 287 0.14 -2.49 -11.34
C HIS A 287 -1.23 -1.90 -10.97
N PHE A 288 -2.21 -2.00 -11.87
CA PHE A 288 -3.54 -1.45 -11.62
C PHE A 288 -4.34 -2.29 -10.64
N VAL A 289 -4.32 -3.63 -10.80
CA VAL A 289 -4.96 -4.60 -9.88
C VAL A 289 -4.49 -4.41 -8.46
N ASP A 290 -3.21 -4.15 -8.26
CA ASP A 290 -2.65 -3.86 -6.95
C ASP A 290 -3.37 -2.67 -6.29
N LYS A 291 -3.62 -1.60 -7.05
CA LYS A 291 -4.30 -0.40 -6.54
C LYS A 291 -5.81 -0.60 -6.37
N LEU A 292 -6.46 -1.37 -7.25
CA LEU A 292 -7.86 -1.79 -7.06
C LEU A 292 -8.03 -2.59 -5.77
N TYR A 293 -7.11 -3.52 -5.52
CA TYR A 293 -7.09 -4.36 -4.32
C TYR A 293 -6.95 -3.52 -3.06
N ASP A 294 -5.97 -2.61 -3.04
CA ASP A 294 -5.72 -1.75 -1.87
C ASP A 294 -6.92 -0.82 -1.60
N GLN A 295 -7.59 -0.34 -2.65
CA GLN A 295 -8.79 0.51 -2.55
C GLN A 295 -10.10 -0.28 -2.37
N ALA A 296 -10.03 -1.61 -2.23
CA ALA A 296 -11.19 -2.49 -2.08
C ALA A 296 -12.29 -2.23 -3.13
N VAL A 297 -11.87 -1.97 -4.38
CA VAL A 297 -12.80 -1.70 -5.49
C VAL A 297 -13.58 -2.98 -5.81
N ARG A 298 -14.90 -2.90 -5.87
CA ARG A 298 -15.72 -4.04 -6.32
C ARG A 298 -15.36 -4.38 -7.76
N LEU A 299 -14.93 -5.60 -8.02
CA LEU A 299 -14.46 -6.03 -9.33
C LEU A 299 -15.34 -7.14 -9.87
N THR A 300 -15.96 -6.88 -11.02
CA THR A 300 -16.66 -7.90 -11.80
C THR A 300 -16.01 -7.98 -13.18
N LEU A 301 -15.69 -9.19 -13.64
CA LEU A 301 -15.07 -9.37 -14.95
C LEU A 301 -15.63 -10.58 -15.68
N SER A 302 -15.58 -10.51 -17.01
CA SER A 302 -15.72 -11.65 -17.92
C SER A 302 -14.42 -11.83 -18.68
N THR A 303 -14.09 -13.05 -19.10
CA THR A 303 -12.86 -13.34 -19.88
C THR A 303 -13.20 -13.56 -21.35
N ARG A 304 -12.20 -13.36 -22.25
CA ARG A 304 -12.34 -13.80 -23.64
C ARG A 304 -12.48 -15.32 -23.67
N GLU A 305 -13.40 -15.82 -24.50
CA GLU A 305 -13.58 -17.25 -24.75
C GLU A 305 -13.84 -18.11 -23.50
N LYS A 306 -14.32 -17.50 -22.39
CA LYS A 306 -14.49 -18.15 -21.08
C LYS A 306 -13.23 -18.84 -20.57
N GLN A 307 -12.04 -18.37 -20.97
CA GLN A 307 -10.80 -18.96 -20.46
C GLN A 307 -10.65 -18.74 -18.94
N PRO A 308 -9.97 -19.66 -18.22
CA PRO A 308 -9.64 -19.48 -16.81
C PRO A 308 -8.84 -18.20 -16.55
N LEU A 309 -8.99 -17.62 -15.35
CA LEU A 309 -8.26 -16.42 -14.93
C LEU A 309 -6.73 -16.61 -15.00
N SER A 310 -6.25 -17.84 -14.75
CA SER A 310 -4.84 -18.22 -14.82
C SER A 310 -4.25 -18.16 -16.23
N GLU A 311 -5.08 -18.12 -17.28
CA GLU A 311 -4.68 -18.10 -18.69
C GLU A 311 -4.64 -16.69 -19.31
N ILE A 312 -5.01 -15.65 -18.54
CA ILE A 312 -4.99 -14.26 -19.04
C ILE A 312 -3.56 -13.75 -19.31
N PHE A 313 -2.57 -14.31 -18.62
CA PHE A 313 -1.16 -13.99 -18.83
C PHE A 313 -0.44 -15.07 -19.64
N SER A 314 0.50 -14.65 -20.50
CA SER A 314 1.30 -15.56 -21.32
C SER A 314 2.04 -16.62 -20.47
N PRO A 315 2.17 -17.87 -20.95
CA PRO A 315 2.95 -18.91 -20.26
C PRO A 315 4.40 -18.49 -19.95
N ALA A 316 5.00 -17.62 -20.75
CA ALA A 316 6.35 -17.10 -20.52
C ALA A 316 6.48 -16.31 -19.20
N TYR A 317 5.37 -15.81 -18.66
CA TYR A 317 5.32 -15.10 -17.39
C TYR A 317 5.11 -16.02 -16.18
N ARG A 318 4.74 -17.28 -16.42
CA ARG A 318 4.60 -18.31 -15.37
C ARG A 318 5.95 -18.82 -14.87
N HIS A 319 7.03 -18.52 -15.58
CA HIS A 319 8.37 -19.02 -15.26
C HIS A 319 9.37 -17.86 -15.24
N GLY A 320 10.17 -17.75 -14.17
CA GLY A 320 11.28 -16.79 -14.06
C GLY A 320 11.01 -15.59 -13.13
N GLY A 321 11.83 -14.54 -13.24
CA GLY A 321 11.90 -13.44 -12.25
C GLY A 321 10.61 -12.65 -12.01
N TYR A 322 9.64 -12.72 -12.93
CA TYR A 322 8.36 -12.02 -12.81
C TYR A 322 7.23 -12.89 -12.23
N GLU A 323 7.44 -14.20 -12.07
CA GLU A 323 6.44 -15.17 -11.61
C GLU A 323 5.74 -14.72 -10.31
N LYS A 324 6.51 -14.20 -9.35
CA LYS A 324 5.96 -13.69 -8.07
C LYS A 324 4.96 -12.56 -8.26
N LYS A 325 5.22 -11.62 -9.19
CA LYS A 325 4.32 -10.48 -9.48
C LYS A 325 3.02 -10.97 -10.11
N TYR A 326 3.09 -11.94 -11.02
CA TYR A 326 1.90 -12.50 -11.66
C TYR A 326 1.04 -13.33 -10.71
N ARG A 327 1.67 -14.20 -9.91
CA ARG A 327 0.96 -14.97 -8.88
C ARG A 327 0.24 -14.04 -7.90
N ARG A 328 0.90 -12.94 -7.48
CA ARG A 328 0.29 -11.90 -6.64
C ARG A 328 -0.90 -11.22 -7.32
N CYS A 329 -0.79 -10.87 -8.60
CA CYS A 329 -1.88 -10.29 -9.37
C CYS A 329 -3.10 -11.22 -9.43
N LEU A 330 -2.90 -12.50 -9.75
CA LEU A 330 -3.97 -13.51 -9.80
C LEU A 330 -4.66 -13.69 -8.45
N SER A 331 -3.88 -13.78 -7.37
CA SER A 331 -4.43 -13.83 -5.99
C SER A 331 -5.29 -12.61 -5.68
N ARG A 332 -4.84 -11.40 -6.02
CA ARG A 332 -5.60 -10.17 -5.81
C ARG A 332 -6.88 -10.10 -6.65
N LEU A 333 -6.81 -10.49 -7.93
CA LEU A 333 -7.99 -10.58 -8.80
C LEU A 333 -9.03 -11.55 -8.22
N HIS A 334 -8.59 -12.74 -7.81
CA HIS A 334 -9.46 -13.74 -7.20
C HIS A 334 -10.16 -13.21 -5.95
N GLU A 335 -9.40 -12.67 -4.99
CA GLU A 335 -9.96 -12.12 -3.75
C GLU A 335 -10.98 -11.01 -4.05
N LEU A 336 -10.69 -10.10 -4.98
CA LEU A 336 -11.64 -9.04 -5.35
C LEU A 336 -12.93 -9.60 -5.95
N ILE A 337 -12.84 -10.61 -6.82
CA ILE A 337 -14.02 -11.23 -7.45
C ILE A 337 -14.86 -11.94 -6.39
N VAL A 338 -14.23 -12.74 -5.52
CA VAL A 338 -14.93 -13.50 -4.47
C VAL A 338 -15.59 -12.55 -3.46
N GLU A 339 -14.88 -11.52 -3.01
CA GLU A 339 -15.43 -10.51 -2.11
C GLU A 339 -16.62 -9.78 -2.75
N THR A 340 -16.52 -9.42 -4.03
CA THR A 340 -17.61 -8.76 -4.77
C THR A 340 -18.84 -9.65 -4.89
N ARG A 341 -18.65 -10.95 -5.13
CA ARG A 341 -19.76 -11.92 -5.17
C ARG A 341 -20.44 -12.10 -3.82
N ALA A 342 -19.65 -12.22 -2.75
CA ALA A 342 -20.17 -12.36 -1.39
C ALA A 342 -21.07 -11.16 -1.04
N LEU A 343 -20.61 -9.94 -1.36
CA LEU A 343 -21.39 -8.71 -1.17
C LEU A 343 -22.70 -8.71 -1.97
N ARG A 344 -22.66 -9.12 -3.25
CA ARG A 344 -23.87 -9.20 -4.11
C ARG A 344 -24.88 -10.23 -3.61
N ASN A 345 -24.40 -11.35 -3.06
CA ASN A 345 -25.25 -12.43 -2.56
C ASN A 345 -25.78 -12.17 -1.14
N GLY A 346 -25.50 -11.00 -0.54
CA GLY A 346 -25.93 -10.67 0.82
C GLY A 346 -25.21 -11.45 1.92
N VAL A 347 -24.11 -12.14 1.60
CA VAL A 347 -23.25 -12.84 2.57
C VAL A 347 -22.16 -11.86 3.02
N GLY A 348 -22.52 -10.95 3.91
CA GLY A 348 -21.55 -10.08 4.58
C GLY A 348 -20.68 -10.85 5.57
N ARG A 349 -19.37 -10.56 5.59
CA ARG A 349 -18.41 -11.10 6.57
C ARG A 349 -18.76 -10.74 8.01
#